data_AF-A0A7E4W1U9-F1
#
_entry.id   AF-A0A7E4W1U9-F1
#
_cell.length_a   1.000
_cell.length_b   1.000
_cell.length_c   1.000
_cell.angle_alpha   90.00
_cell.angle_beta   90.00
_cell.angle_gamma   90.00
#
_symmetry.space_group_name_H-M   'P 1'
#
loop_
_entity.id
_entity.type
_entity.pdbx_description
1 polymer ?
#
loop_
_entity_poly.entity_id
_entity_poly.type
_entity_poly.pdbx_seq_one_letter_code
_entity_poly.pdbx_strand_id
1 'polypeptide(L)'
;MMLKSLLLICLLAGSVLANPLDTLANSARTIEEVIEAKPEIEASGQEVAVESTETPEILVVDQGPDDKPEVLVLPAEVSASEDAIVEQIIRASDARDYARAEPIDSASNETSTDDDDYPSTEGVAIDYVTIHPVTDKPDPDAPTTTEPSNDTKDSCKASTVCYADKDCGEEGRCLGLFVGKCNCNACLNWVGCSDDSECGGLNGACADETKRCDCIAGFKVNGFPTFIDALRGLCNNKDCDGKVDTCYGLPCTSGRCVC
;
A
#
# COMPACT_ATOMS: atom_id res chain seq x y z
N MET A 1 2.03 -6.47 57.89
CA MET A 1 1.55 -7.83 57.59
C MET A 1 0.73 -7.85 56.29
N MET A 2 1.27 -7.41 55.15
CA MET A 2 0.55 -7.43 53.85
C MET A 2 1.48 -7.64 52.64
N LEU A 3 2.58 -8.40 52.79
CA LEU A 3 3.53 -8.64 51.70
C LEU A 3 3.81 -10.14 51.43
N LYS A 4 2.97 -11.03 51.97
CA LYS A 4 3.09 -12.49 51.76
C LYS A 4 1.96 -13.11 50.92
N SER A 5 0.91 -12.36 50.58
CA SER A 5 -0.21 -12.90 49.78
C SER A 5 -0.09 -12.71 48.26
N LEU A 6 0.85 -11.90 47.76
CA LEU A 6 1.03 -11.74 46.31
C LEU A 6 1.98 -12.77 45.68
N LEU A 7 2.77 -13.50 46.47
CA LEU A 7 3.76 -14.45 45.92
C LEU A 7 3.17 -15.85 45.61
N LEU A 8 1.92 -16.11 45.97
CA LEU A 8 1.30 -17.44 45.83
C LEU A 8 0.43 -17.60 44.57
N ILE A 9 0.21 -16.53 43.79
CA ILE A 9 -0.61 -16.57 42.57
C ILE A 9 0.26 -16.87 41.32
N CYS A 10 1.58 -16.70 41.38
CA CYS A 10 2.47 -16.96 40.23
C CYS A 10 2.88 -18.43 40.04
N LEU A 11 2.49 -19.36 40.93
CA LEU A 11 2.93 -20.76 40.87
C LEU A 11 1.90 -21.75 40.27
N LEU A 12 0.75 -21.27 39.78
CA LEU A 12 -0.30 -22.14 39.20
C LEU A 12 -0.57 -21.92 37.71
N ALA A 13 0.25 -21.14 37.01
CA ALA A 13 0.20 -21.00 35.55
C ALA A 13 1.45 -21.62 34.90
N GLY A 14 1.73 -22.88 35.24
CA GLY A 14 2.68 -23.71 34.52
C GLY A 14 1.93 -24.70 33.66
N SER A 15 1.79 -24.44 32.36
CA SER A 15 1.86 -25.43 31.26
C SER A 15 1.44 -24.81 29.92
N VAL A 16 2.25 -25.10 28.89
CA VAL A 16 2.01 -24.91 27.44
C VAL A 16 2.29 -23.51 26.87
N LEU A 17 3.57 -23.15 26.81
CA LEU A 17 4.10 -22.37 25.70
C LEU A 17 4.98 -23.31 24.86
N ALA A 18 4.37 -23.95 23.87
CA ALA A 18 5.11 -24.54 22.75
C ALA A 18 5.47 -23.39 21.80
N ASN A 19 6.76 -23.23 21.52
CA ASN A 19 7.28 -22.26 20.57
C ASN A 19 6.75 -22.58 19.15
N PRO A 20 6.26 -21.60 18.38
CA PRO A 20 5.81 -21.82 17.00
C PRO A 20 6.95 -21.88 15.97
N LEU A 21 8.22 -21.98 16.39
CA LEU A 21 9.36 -21.96 15.46
C LEU A 21 9.84 -23.34 14.99
N ASP A 22 9.36 -24.44 15.58
CA ASP A 22 9.79 -25.81 15.20
C ASP A 22 8.84 -26.53 14.23
N THR A 23 7.69 -25.93 13.87
CA THR A 23 6.69 -26.55 12.99
C THR A 23 6.89 -26.23 11.50
N LEU A 24 7.98 -25.55 11.12
CA LEU A 24 8.34 -25.27 9.73
C LEU A 24 9.51 -26.12 9.19
N ALA A 25 10.14 -26.96 10.04
CA ALA A 25 11.28 -27.78 9.63
C ALA A 25 10.92 -29.21 9.16
N ASN A 26 9.66 -29.63 9.27
CA ASN A 26 9.25 -31.02 8.97
C ASN A 26 8.36 -31.20 7.72
N SER A 27 8.09 -30.14 6.95
CA SER A 27 7.36 -30.25 5.66
C SER A 27 8.28 -30.25 4.43
N ALA A 28 9.60 -30.13 4.61
CA ALA A 28 10.57 -30.04 3.50
C ALA A 28 11.31 -31.36 3.19
N ARG A 29 10.89 -32.51 3.74
CA ARG A 29 11.67 -33.77 3.63
C ARG A 29 10.89 -34.99 3.11
N THR A 30 9.98 -34.78 2.16
CA THR A 30 9.34 -35.90 1.43
C THR A 30 9.13 -35.60 -0.06
N ILE A 31 10.05 -34.87 -0.70
CA ILE A 31 10.08 -34.69 -2.16
C ILE A 31 11.52 -34.88 -2.65
N GLU A 32 12.10 -36.05 -2.42
CA GLU A 32 13.36 -36.43 -3.08
C GLU A 32 13.52 -37.94 -3.27
N GLU A 33 12.41 -38.71 -3.28
CA GLU A 33 12.47 -40.17 -3.48
C GLU A 33 11.34 -40.71 -4.38
N VAL A 34 10.90 -39.93 -5.37
CA VAL A 34 9.95 -40.38 -6.43
C VAL A 34 10.47 -40.02 -7.83
N ILE A 35 11.78 -40.18 -8.07
CA ILE A 35 12.35 -40.18 -9.42
C ILE A 35 13.31 -41.36 -9.53
N GLU A 36 12.77 -42.58 -9.61
CA GLU A 36 13.34 -43.69 -10.40
C GLU A 36 12.43 -44.92 -10.32
N ALA A 37 11.40 -44.94 -11.16
CA ALA A 37 10.80 -46.18 -11.62
C ALA A 37 10.22 -45.94 -13.01
N LYS A 38 10.94 -46.46 -14.00
CA LYS A 38 10.51 -46.52 -15.40
C LYS A 38 9.75 -47.83 -15.59
N PRO A 39 8.44 -47.82 -15.91
CA PRO A 39 7.80 -49.01 -16.44
C PRO A 39 7.71 -48.89 -17.96
N GLU A 40 8.32 -49.84 -18.66
CA GLU A 40 7.88 -50.23 -20.00
C GLU A 40 6.47 -50.80 -19.87
N ILE A 41 5.47 -50.19 -20.51
CA ILE A 41 4.16 -50.80 -20.69
C ILE A 41 3.81 -50.75 -22.17
N GLU A 42 3.79 -51.95 -22.74
CA GLU A 42 3.24 -52.26 -24.05
C GLU A 42 1.73 -51.97 -24.11
N ALA A 43 1.30 -51.58 -25.30
CA ALA A 43 -0.07 -51.28 -25.63
C ALA A 43 -1.01 -52.48 -25.40
N SER A 44 -2.04 -52.29 -24.57
CA SER A 44 -3.34 -52.92 -24.79
C SER A 44 -4.44 -52.05 -24.17
N GLY A 45 -5.44 -51.72 -24.98
CA GLY A 45 -6.56 -50.88 -24.57
C GLY A 45 -7.54 -51.67 -23.70
N GLN A 46 -7.96 -51.06 -22.59
CA GLN A 46 -9.23 -51.36 -21.96
C GLN A 46 -9.66 -50.16 -21.11
N GLU A 47 -10.78 -49.54 -21.47
CA GLU A 47 -11.45 -48.51 -20.67
C GLU A 47 -12.00 -49.16 -19.39
N VAL A 48 -11.62 -48.62 -18.24
CA VAL A 48 -12.25 -48.90 -16.95
C VAL A 48 -12.66 -47.56 -16.36
N ALA A 49 -13.97 -47.35 -16.25
CA ALA A 49 -14.57 -46.24 -15.54
C ALA A 49 -14.26 -46.38 -14.03
N VAL A 50 -13.67 -45.34 -13.45
CA VAL A 50 -13.48 -45.22 -12.01
C VAL A 50 -14.57 -44.29 -11.49
N GLU A 51 -15.54 -44.87 -10.78
CA GLU A 51 -16.58 -44.15 -10.05
C GLU A 51 -15.96 -43.61 -8.75
N SER A 52 -15.80 -42.28 -8.68
CA SER A 52 -15.27 -41.58 -7.51
C SER A 52 -16.44 -41.11 -6.65
N THR A 53 -16.60 -41.71 -5.46
CA THR A 53 -17.57 -41.27 -4.46
C THR A 53 -16.92 -40.21 -3.57
N GLU A 54 -17.08 -38.94 -3.90
CA GLU A 54 -16.64 -37.83 -3.06
C GLU A 54 -17.76 -37.41 -2.10
N THR A 55 -17.46 -37.44 -0.80
CA THR A 55 -18.28 -36.84 0.26
C THR A 55 -18.24 -35.30 0.15
N PRO A 56 -19.38 -34.60 0.19
CA PRO A 56 -19.40 -33.15 0.06
C PRO A 56 -18.77 -32.46 1.28
N GLU A 57 -17.83 -31.55 1.03
CA GLU A 57 -17.30 -30.65 2.05
C GLU A 57 -18.36 -29.61 2.44
N ILE A 58 -18.70 -29.57 3.72
CA ILE A 58 -19.60 -28.56 4.30
C ILE A 58 -18.74 -27.40 4.81
N LEU A 59 -18.82 -26.26 4.13
CA LEU A 59 -18.12 -25.04 4.52
C LEU A 59 -19.05 -24.21 5.42
N VAL A 60 -18.81 -24.24 6.73
CA VAL A 60 -19.55 -23.42 7.70
C VAL A 60 -18.87 -22.05 7.81
N VAL A 61 -19.54 -21.01 7.36
CA VAL A 61 -19.07 -19.62 7.52
C VAL A 61 -19.53 -19.12 8.89
N ASP A 62 -18.58 -18.85 9.78
CA ASP A 62 -18.83 -18.26 11.11
C ASP A 62 -19.26 -16.80 10.92
N GLN A 63 -20.56 -16.55 11.08
CA GLN A 63 -21.11 -15.21 11.20
C GLN A 63 -21.31 -14.95 12.68
N GLY A 64 -20.84 -13.81 13.17
CA GLY A 64 -20.65 -13.48 14.58
C GLY A 64 -21.86 -13.66 15.50
N PRO A 65 -21.70 -13.37 16.80
CA PRO A 65 -22.48 -13.95 17.91
C PRO A 65 -23.99 -13.65 17.93
N ASP A 66 -24.52 -12.81 17.04
CA ASP A 66 -25.92 -12.38 17.04
C ASP A 66 -26.70 -12.74 15.76
N ASP A 67 -26.07 -13.37 14.75
CA ASP A 67 -26.75 -13.75 13.51
C ASP A 67 -27.05 -15.25 13.43
N LYS A 68 -28.29 -15.57 13.06
CA LYS A 68 -28.79 -16.93 12.89
C LYS A 68 -28.05 -17.58 11.70
N PRO A 69 -27.40 -18.75 11.86
CA PRO A 69 -26.61 -19.34 10.79
C PRO A 69 -27.51 -19.70 9.60
N GLU A 70 -27.24 -19.05 8.47
CA GLU A 70 -27.88 -19.35 7.20
C GLU A 70 -27.07 -20.46 6.50
N VAL A 71 -27.65 -21.65 6.43
CA VAL A 71 -27.00 -22.81 5.81
C VAL A 71 -27.14 -22.69 4.29
N LEU A 72 -26.09 -22.19 3.64
CA LEU A 72 -26.03 -22.15 2.18
C LEU A 72 -25.64 -23.54 1.66
N VAL A 73 -26.63 -24.32 1.24
CA VAL A 73 -26.40 -25.62 0.59
C VAL A 73 -26.05 -25.35 -0.87
N LEU A 74 -24.77 -25.48 -1.23
CA LEU A 74 -24.35 -25.47 -2.63
C LEU A 74 -24.81 -26.78 -3.30
N PRO A 75 -25.42 -26.72 -4.50
CA PRO A 75 -25.79 -27.93 -5.21
C PRO A 75 -24.53 -28.70 -5.61
N ALA A 76 -24.45 -29.95 -5.19
CA ALA A 76 -23.50 -30.90 -5.73
C ALA A 76 -23.88 -31.18 -7.19
N GLU A 77 -22.86 -31.16 -8.06
CA GLU A 77 -22.91 -31.46 -9.50
C GLU A 77 -23.36 -30.30 -10.41
N VAL A 78 -22.41 -29.42 -10.72
CA VAL A 78 -22.35 -28.83 -12.06
C VAL A 78 -20.94 -29.00 -12.58
N SER A 79 -20.75 -29.92 -13.53
CA SER A 79 -19.61 -29.95 -14.44
C SER A 79 -19.69 -28.76 -15.40
N ALA A 80 -19.69 -27.56 -14.83
CA ALA A 80 -19.61 -26.33 -15.57
C ALA A 80 -18.14 -26.09 -15.91
N SER A 81 -17.83 -25.85 -17.19
CA SER A 81 -16.51 -25.37 -17.60
C SER A 81 -16.14 -24.15 -16.76
N GLU A 82 -14.85 -23.99 -16.44
CA GLU A 82 -14.34 -22.89 -15.60
C GLU A 82 -14.88 -21.51 -16.04
N ASP A 83 -15.13 -21.32 -17.33
CA ASP A 83 -15.73 -20.11 -17.91
C ASP A 83 -17.16 -19.81 -17.40
N ALA A 84 -17.97 -20.81 -17.10
CA ALA A 84 -19.35 -20.63 -16.63
C ALA A 84 -19.42 -20.28 -15.14
N ILE A 85 -18.41 -20.65 -14.36
CA ILE A 85 -18.29 -20.26 -12.94
C ILE A 85 -17.92 -18.78 -12.84
N VAL A 86 -17.02 -18.30 -13.70
CA VAL A 86 -16.63 -16.87 -13.76
C VAL A 86 -17.83 -15.99 -14.13
N GLU A 87 -18.66 -16.41 -15.10
CA GLU A 87 -19.83 -15.62 -15.50
C GLU A 87 -20.91 -15.55 -14.39
N GLN A 88 -21.09 -16.62 -13.60
CA GLN A 88 -22.01 -16.59 -12.46
C GLN A 88 -21.50 -15.71 -11.31
N ILE A 89 -20.19 -15.69 -11.06
CA ILE A 89 -19.60 -14.82 -10.03
C ILE A 89 -19.76 -13.33 -10.42
N ILE A 90 -19.55 -12.97 -11.70
CA ILE A 90 -19.74 -11.59 -12.18
C ILE A 90 -21.22 -11.16 -12.06
N ARG A 91 -22.18 -12.04 -12.40
CA ARG A 91 -23.60 -11.71 -12.24
C ARG A 91 -24.02 -11.55 -10.77
N ALA A 92 -23.39 -12.28 -9.85
CA ALA A 92 -23.70 -12.17 -8.42
C ALA A 92 -23.12 -10.88 -7.78
N SER A 93 -22.01 -10.35 -8.29
CA SER A 93 -21.48 -9.05 -7.84
C SER A 93 -22.35 -7.88 -8.31
N ASP A 94 -22.81 -7.91 -9.55
CA ASP A 94 -23.63 -6.81 -10.12
C ASP A 94 -25.00 -6.69 -9.44
N ALA A 95 -25.55 -7.79 -8.92
CA ALA A 95 -26.80 -7.79 -8.18
C ALA A 95 -26.67 -7.20 -6.76
N ARG A 96 -25.47 -7.20 -6.15
CA ARG A 96 -25.25 -6.65 -4.80
C ARG A 96 -25.12 -5.13 -4.79
N ASP A 97 -24.60 -4.52 -5.85
CA ASP A 97 -24.48 -3.07 -5.93
C ASP A 97 -25.83 -2.36 -6.18
N TYR A 98 -26.83 -3.05 -6.73
CA TYR A 98 -28.16 -2.47 -6.95
C TYR A 98 -29.05 -2.47 -5.69
N ALA A 99 -28.72 -3.26 -4.66
CA ALA A 99 -29.53 -3.40 -3.45
C ALA A 99 -29.16 -2.41 -2.32
N ARG A 100 -28.13 -1.56 -2.50
CA ARG A 100 -27.66 -0.58 -1.48
C ARG A 100 -27.93 0.88 -1.84
N ALA A 101 -28.92 1.15 -2.69
CA ALA A 101 -29.48 2.48 -2.84
C ALA A 101 -30.74 2.60 -1.97
N GLU A 102 -30.57 2.75 -0.66
CA GLU A 102 -31.66 3.21 0.19
C GLU A 102 -31.93 4.71 -0.09
N PRO A 103 -33.21 5.14 -0.15
CA PRO A 103 -33.56 6.53 -0.33
C PRO A 103 -33.16 7.33 0.93
N ILE A 104 -32.25 8.28 0.76
CA ILE A 104 -31.96 9.26 1.80
C ILE A 104 -33.16 10.22 1.85
N ASP A 105 -34.10 9.95 2.75
CA ASP A 105 -35.19 10.86 3.05
C ASP A 105 -34.62 12.18 3.60
N SER A 106 -34.80 13.21 2.77
CA SER A 106 -34.60 14.61 3.08
C SER A 106 -35.60 15.10 4.12
N ALA A 107 -35.17 15.30 5.37
CA ALA A 107 -35.82 16.21 6.32
C ALA A 107 -34.96 16.46 7.58
N SER A 108 -34.24 17.59 7.61
CA SER A 108 -34.14 18.42 8.83
C SER A 108 -33.59 19.79 8.44
N ASN A 109 -34.53 20.70 8.34
CA ASN A 109 -34.35 22.14 8.34
C ASN A 109 -34.03 22.57 9.77
N GLU A 110 -32.76 22.80 10.09
CA GLU A 110 -32.35 23.50 11.31
C GLU A 110 -31.54 24.73 10.91
N THR A 111 -32.23 25.86 10.93
CA THR A 111 -31.66 27.21 10.96
C THR A 111 -30.88 27.38 12.26
N SER A 112 -29.55 27.39 12.20
CA SER A 112 -28.73 28.02 13.24
C SER A 112 -28.01 29.23 12.66
N THR A 113 -28.54 30.40 12.99
CA THR A 113 -27.81 31.67 12.93
C THR A 113 -26.91 31.73 14.14
N ASP A 114 -25.62 31.46 13.96
CA ASP A 114 -24.61 31.89 14.92
C ASP A 114 -23.57 32.72 14.16
N ASP A 115 -23.74 34.03 14.35
CA ASP A 115 -22.84 35.11 14.01
C ASP A 115 -21.58 35.01 14.88
N ASP A 116 -20.47 34.52 14.35
CA ASP A 116 -19.14 34.69 14.96
C ASP A 116 -18.15 35.28 13.93
N ASP A 117 -18.21 36.61 13.87
CA ASP A 117 -17.11 37.57 13.76
C ASP A 117 -15.72 36.98 13.50
N TYR A 118 -15.40 36.73 12.22
CA TYR A 118 -14.05 36.40 11.77
C TYR A 118 -13.30 37.70 11.46
N PRO A 119 -12.20 38.03 12.19
CA PRO A 119 -11.45 39.26 11.95
C PRO A 119 -10.83 39.23 10.55
N SER A 120 -11.27 40.18 9.74
CA SER A 120 -10.69 40.54 8.44
C SER A 120 -9.21 40.86 8.63
N THR A 121 -8.33 39.98 8.15
CA THR A 121 -6.91 40.25 8.04
C THR A 121 -6.67 41.09 6.81
N GLU A 122 -6.33 42.35 7.06
CA GLU A 122 -5.90 43.32 6.05
C GLU A 122 -4.72 42.78 5.24
N GLY A 123 -4.77 43.01 3.93
CA GLY A 123 -3.89 42.45 2.92
C GLY A 123 -2.41 42.76 3.16
N VAL A 124 -1.62 41.70 3.28
CA VAL A 124 -0.18 41.75 3.08
C VAL A 124 0.07 41.74 1.57
N ALA A 125 0.52 42.86 1.02
CA ALA A 125 1.00 42.97 -0.35
C ALA A 125 2.24 42.07 -0.52
N ILE A 126 2.04 40.93 -1.15
CA ILE A 126 3.12 40.07 -1.64
C ILE A 126 3.71 40.72 -2.90
N ASP A 127 4.94 41.19 -2.77
CA ASP A 127 5.76 41.74 -3.84
C ASP A 127 6.11 40.59 -4.79
N TYR A 128 5.54 40.62 -6.00
CA TYR A 128 5.81 39.62 -7.03
C TYR A 128 7.25 39.78 -7.51
N VAL A 129 8.14 38.92 -7.01
CA VAL A 129 9.49 38.77 -7.54
C VAL A 129 9.39 38.39 -9.02
N THR A 130 9.77 39.34 -9.87
CA THR A 130 9.89 39.14 -11.32
C THR A 130 11.06 38.19 -11.56
N ILE A 131 10.76 36.90 -11.78
CA ILE A 131 11.75 35.91 -12.18
C ILE A 131 12.08 36.16 -13.65
N HIS A 132 13.26 36.71 -13.92
CA HIS A 132 13.79 36.79 -15.27
C HIS A 132 14.15 35.38 -15.75
N PRO A 133 13.73 34.96 -16.96
CA PRO A 133 14.15 33.69 -17.53
C PRO A 133 15.65 33.74 -17.82
N VAL A 134 16.43 32.98 -17.04
CA VAL A 134 17.85 32.79 -17.28
C VAL A 134 17.99 31.78 -18.41
N THR A 135 18.16 32.28 -19.63
CA THR A 135 18.55 31.48 -20.79
C THR A 135 20.06 31.26 -20.77
N ASP A 136 20.55 30.40 -19.88
CA ASP A 136 21.93 29.92 -19.94
C ASP A 136 22.01 28.76 -20.93
N LYS A 137 22.67 29.04 -22.05
CA LYS A 137 23.04 28.07 -23.06
C LYS A 137 24.14 27.18 -22.48
N PRO A 138 24.01 25.85 -22.43
CA PRO A 138 25.09 24.98 -21.98
C PRO A 138 26.26 25.05 -22.98
N ASP A 139 27.40 25.52 -22.50
CA ASP A 139 28.68 25.52 -23.22
C ASP A 139 29.24 24.09 -23.23
N PRO A 140 29.48 23.46 -24.40
CA PRO A 140 29.70 22.02 -24.48
C PRO A 140 31.11 21.52 -24.17
N ASP A 141 32.09 22.37 -23.84
CA ASP A 141 33.51 21.95 -23.79
C ASP A 141 34.30 22.52 -22.61
N ALA A 142 33.75 22.52 -21.40
CA ALA A 142 34.52 22.79 -20.19
C ALA A 142 35.01 21.48 -19.54
N PRO A 143 36.33 21.25 -19.40
CA PRO A 143 36.85 20.08 -18.70
C PRO A 143 36.49 20.16 -17.22
N THR A 144 35.58 19.30 -16.77
CA THR A 144 35.24 19.07 -15.37
C THR A 144 36.48 18.60 -14.62
N THR A 145 37.22 19.56 -14.07
CA THR A 145 38.29 19.33 -13.11
C THR A 145 37.60 19.01 -11.79
N THR A 146 37.50 17.73 -11.46
CA THR A 146 37.12 17.25 -10.14
C THR A 146 38.23 17.63 -9.16
N GLU A 147 38.19 18.86 -8.63
CA GLU A 147 39.00 19.20 -7.48
C GLU A 147 38.54 18.37 -6.29
N PRO A 148 39.45 17.71 -5.55
CA PRO A 148 39.12 17.10 -4.28
C PRO A 148 38.66 18.21 -3.34
N SER A 149 37.37 18.25 -3.08
CA SER A 149 36.75 19.17 -2.14
C SER A 149 37.47 19.03 -0.81
N ASN A 150 38.18 20.09 -0.41
CA ASN A 150 38.81 20.21 0.90
C ASN A 150 37.78 19.83 1.96
N ASP A 151 38.10 18.81 2.78
CA ASP A 151 37.32 18.32 3.91
C ASP A 151 37.18 19.39 5.00
N THR A 152 36.45 20.47 4.72
CA THR A 152 35.75 21.19 5.78
C THR A 152 34.66 20.26 6.25
N LYS A 153 34.88 19.62 7.39
CA LYS A 153 33.84 18.86 8.10
C LYS A 153 32.55 19.68 8.12
N ASP A 154 31.56 19.27 7.33
CA ASP A 154 30.28 19.96 7.31
C ASP A 154 29.65 19.83 8.69
N SER A 155 29.62 20.95 9.41
CA SER A 155 29.04 21.02 10.75
C SER A 155 27.53 20.77 10.65
N CYS A 156 27.00 19.91 11.52
CA CYS A 156 25.57 19.61 11.56
C CYS A 156 24.75 20.88 11.79
N LYS A 157 23.70 21.07 10.95
CA LYS A 157 22.75 22.18 11.08
C LYS A 157 21.42 21.62 11.59
N ALA A 158 21.10 21.91 12.85
CA ALA A 158 19.86 21.43 13.45
C ALA A 158 18.62 21.91 12.68
N SER A 159 17.61 21.06 12.58
CA SER A 159 16.30 21.31 11.95
C SER A 159 16.31 21.62 10.44
N THR A 160 17.43 21.45 9.74
CA THR A 160 17.44 21.51 8.27
C THR A 160 16.69 20.31 7.67
N VAL A 161 16.09 20.51 6.49
CA VAL A 161 15.46 19.43 5.71
C VAL A 161 16.53 18.43 5.30
N CYS A 162 16.22 17.15 5.38
CA CYS A 162 17.11 16.06 4.97
C CYS A 162 16.31 14.89 4.40
N TYR A 163 16.97 14.08 3.58
CA TYR A 163 16.45 12.83 3.02
C TYR A 163 17.34 11.64 3.39
N ALA A 164 18.52 11.88 3.95
CA ALA A 164 19.41 10.90 4.54
C ALA A 164 20.28 11.53 5.65
N ASP A 165 20.87 10.70 6.51
CA ASP A 165 21.77 11.17 7.59
C ASP A 165 22.93 12.02 7.07
N LYS A 166 23.45 11.71 5.87
CA LYS A 166 24.54 12.47 5.22
C LYS A 166 24.19 13.93 4.94
N ASP A 167 22.91 14.27 4.81
CA ASP A 167 22.49 15.65 4.55
C ASP A 167 22.61 16.52 5.83
N CYS A 168 22.87 15.88 6.98
CA CYS A 168 22.99 16.52 8.28
C CYS A 168 24.45 16.70 8.74
N GLY A 169 25.45 16.47 7.88
CA GLY A 169 26.86 16.52 8.25
C GLY A 169 27.36 15.28 9.00
N GLU A 170 28.59 15.30 9.49
CA GLU A 170 29.25 14.10 10.07
C GLU A 170 28.60 13.61 11.37
N GLU A 171 28.06 14.52 12.18
CA GLU A 171 27.52 14.23 13.52
C GLU A 171 25.98 14.21 13.56
N GLY A 172 25.32 14.57 12.45
CA GLY A 172 23.88 14.71 12.38
C GLY A 172 23.14 13.43 11.99
N ARG A 173 21.88 13.33 12.42
CA ARG A 173 20.92 12.28 12.00
C ARG A 173 19.68 12.91 11.38
N CYS A 174 19.17 12.30 10.32
CA CYS A 174 17.94 12.72 9.69
C CYS A 174 16.74 11.98 10.29
N LEU A 175 15.94 12.67 11.10
CA LEU A 175 14.81 12.06 11.79
C LEU A 175 13.47 12.36 11.08
N GLY A 176 12.66 11.31 10.92
CA GLY A 176 11.31 11.38 10.38
C GLY A 176 10.77 9.96 10.12
N LEU A 177 9.46 9.85 9.89
CA LEU A 177 8.87 8.59 9.45
C LEU A 177 9.14 8.40 7.96
N PHE A 178 9.67 7.25 7.57
CA PHE A 178 9.95 6.92 6.16
C PHE A 178 10.83 7.94 5.42
N VAL A 179 11.80 8.55 6.12
CA VAL A 179 12.78 9.48 5.53
C VAL A 179 13.43 8.86 4.30
N GLY A 180 13.54 9.65 3.23
CA GLY A 180 14.16 9.22 2.00
C GLY A 180 13.35 8.16 1.25
N LYS A 181 12.04 8.03 1.53
CA LYS A 181 11.14 7.11 0.82
C LYS A 181 10.03 7.84 0.09
N CYS A 182 9.58 7.28 -1.03
CA CYS A 182 8.50 7.86 -1.83
C CYS A 182 7.16 7.92 -1.05
N ASN A 183 6.53 9.09 -1.02
CA ASN A 183 5.28 9.33 -0.31
C ASN A 183 4.06 9.19 -1.23
N CYS A 184 3.47 7.99 -1.28
CA CYS A 184 2.24 7.76 -2.05
C CYS A 184 0.99 8.41 -1.46
N ASN A 185 1.01 8.83 -0.19
CA ASN A 185 -0.15 9.50 0.41
C ASN A 185 -0.35 10.92 -0.13
N ALA A 186 0.61 11.42 -0.93
CA ALA A 186 0.46 12.71 -1.61
C ALA A 186 -0.58 12.68 -2.72
N CYS A 187 -0.83 11.52 -3.35
CA CYS A 187 -1.88 11.39 -4.35
C CYS A 187 -3.21 11.06 -3.67
N LEU A 188 -4.18 11.96 -3.79
CA LEU A 188 -5.52 11.82 -3.23
C LEU A 188 -6.52 11.61 -4.36
N ASN A 189 -7.15 10.43 -4.39
CA ASN A 189 -8.15 10.12 -5.41
C ASN A 189 -9.33 11.09 -5.37
N TRP A 190 -9.91 11.36 -6.54
CA TRP A 190 -11.12 12.17 -6.75
C TRP A 190 -11.00 13.66 -6.44
N VAL A 191 -9.82 14.15 -6.05
CA VAL A 191 -9.53 15.58 -5.94
C VAL A 191 -9.51 16.19 -7.34
N GLY A 192 -10.09 17.39 -7.50
CA GLY A 192 -10.07 18.11 -8.78
C GLY A 192 -8.64 18.46 -9.19
N CYS A 193 -8.33 18.31 -10.48
CA CYS A 193 -6.99 18.56 -10.99
C CYS A 193 -6.99 19.20 -12.39
N SER A 194 -6.01 20.06 -12.62
CA SER A 194 -5.64 20.62 -13.93
C SER A 194 -4.49 19.84 -14.58
N ASP A 195 -3.56 19.36 -13.75
CA ASP A 195 -2.41 18.54 -14.13
C ASP A 195 -1.97 17.63 -12.97
N ASP A 196 -0.96 16.79 -13.19
CA ASP A 196 -0.47 15.82 -12.22
C ASP A 196 0.10 16.43 -10.93
N SER A 197 0.56 17.70 -10.96
CA SER A 197 1.10 18.37 -9.78
C SER A 197 0.03 18.57 -8.69
N GLU A 198 -1.23 18.73 -9.09
CA GLU A 198 -2.38 18.81 -8.18
C GLU A 198 -2.77 17.43 -7.61
N CYS A 199 -2.32 16.33 -8.23
CA CYS A 199 -2.48 14.96 -7.74
C CYS A 199 -1.27 14.48 -6.91
N GLY A 200 -0.63 15.42 -6.21
CA GLY A 200 0.59 15.17 -5.45
C GLY A 200 1.80 14.88 -6.34
N GLY A 201 1.74 15.24 -7.62
CA GLY A 201 2.81 15.06 -8.59
C GLY A 201 2.86 13.69 -9.26
N LEU A 202 1.97 12.74 -8.94
CA LEU A 202 2.02 11.41 -9.55
C LEU A 202 1.73 11.47 -11.06
N ASN A 203 2.73 11.12 -11.88
CA ASN A 203 2.62 11.19 -13.34
C ASN A 203 1.46 10.33 -13.87
N GLY A 204 0.59 10.92 -14.69
CA GLY A 204 -0.59 10.28 -15.28
C GLY A 204 -1.72 10.05 -14.28
N ALA A 205 -1.71 10.73 -13.12
CA ALA A 205 -2.79 10.65 -12.16
C ALA A 205 -3.94 11.63 -12.47
N CYS A 206 -3.69 12.77 -13.10
CA CYS A 206 -4.78 13.69 -13.44
C CYS A 206 -5.53 13.21 -14.68
N ALA A 207 -6.76 12.75 -14.50
CA ALA A 207 -7.59 12.28 -15.61
C ALA A 207 -8.18 13.46 -16.39
N ASP A 208 -7.83 13.57 -17.66
CA ASP A 208 -8.25 14.69 -18.52
C ASP A 208 -9.76 14.80 -18.73
N GLU A 209 -10.46 13.67 -18.73
CA GLU A 209 -11.90 13.61 -19.00
C GLU A 209 -12.73 14.10 -17.81
N THR A 210 -12.36 13.68 -16.60
CA THR A 210 -13.09 13.99 -15.37
C THR A 210 -12.53 15.19 -14.61
N LYS A 211 -11.31 15.63 -14.98
CA LYS A 211 -10.52 16.65 -14.28
C LYS A 211 -10.40 16.32 -12.79
N ARG A 212 -10.11 15.06 -12.50
CA ARG A 212 -9.91 14.51 -11.17
C ARG A 212 -8.72 13.57 -11.11
N CYS A 213 -8.11 13.48 -9.94
CA CYS A 213 -7.03 12.55 -9.68
C CYS A 213 -7.53 11.10 -9.63
N ASP A 214 -6.97 10.26 -10.48
CA ASP A 214 -7.03 8.80 -10.45
C ASP A 214 -5.63 8.26 -10.14
N CYS A 215 -5.34 8.11 -8.85
CA CYS A 215 -4.05 7.63 -8.39
C CYS A 215 -3.79 6.19 -8.82
N ILE A 216 -4.84 5.37 -8.97
CA ILE A 216 -4.70 3.98 -9.41
C ILE A 216 -4.25 3.95 -10.88
N ALA A 217 -4.84 4.78 -11.73
CA ALA A 217 -4.38 4.96 -13.11
C ALA A 217 -2.93 5.47 -13.15
N GLY A 218 -2.60 6.47 -12.33
CA GLY A 218 -1.23 6.99 -12.18
C GLY A 218 -0.22 5.89 -11.80
N PHE A 219 -0.53 5.05 -10.82
CA PHE A 219 0.35 3.92 -10.46
C PHE A 219 0.49 2.91 -11.60
N LYS A 220 -0.62 2.60 -12.28
CA LYS A 220 -0.64 1.63 -13.39
C LYS A 220 0.24 2.07 -14.56
N VAL A 221 0.20 3.34 -14.95
CA VAL A 221 1.05 3.85 -16.05
C VAL A 221 2.53 3.88 -15.68
N ASN A 222 2.86 3.94 -14.39
CA ASN A 222 4.23 3.90 -13.86
C ASN A 222 4.71 2.48 -13.50
N GLY A 223 4.02 1.44 -13.96
CA GLY A 223 4.47 0.05 -13.85
C GLY A 223 4.00 -0.68 -12.59
N PHE A 224 3.01 -0.16 -11.87
CA PHE A 224 2.40 -0.82 -10.71
C PHE A 224 0.94 -1.18 -11.04
N PRO A 225 0.67 -2.41 -11.55
CA PRO A 225 -0.65 -2.79 -12.05
C PRO A 225 -1.78 -2.68 -11.03
N THR A 226 -1.46 -2.87 -9.75
CA THR A 226 -2.38 -2.72 -8.63
C THR A 226 -1.82 -1.77 -7.57
N PHE A 227 -2.70 -1.19 -6.75
CA PHE A 227 -2.28 -0.37 -5.61
C PHE A 227 -1.42 -1.16 -4.60
N ILE A 228 -1.64 -2.48 -4.46
CA ILE A 228 -0.83 -3.35 -3.60
C ILE A 228 0.61 -3.45 -4.13
N ASP A 229 0.81 -3.50 -5.45
CA ASP A 229 2.14 -3.50 -6.04
C ASP A 229 2.88 -2.19 -5.75
N ALA A 230 2.17 -1.06 -5.85
CA ALA A 230 2.72 0.24 -5.46
C ALA A 230 3.07 0.28 -3.97
N LEU A 231 2.21 -0.24 -3.08
CA LEU A 231 2.49 -0.31 -1.64
C LEU A 231 3.76 -1.11 -1.33
N ARG A 232 4.01 -2.22 -2.04
CA ARG A 232 5.17 -3.09 -1.81
C ARG A 232 6.45 -2.56 -2.47
N GLY A 233 6.34 -1.97 -3.65
CA GLY A 233 7.49 -1.60 -4.48
C GLY A 233 7.85 -0.12 -4.51
N LEU A 234 6.95 0.76 -4.06
CA LEU A 234 7.11 2.21 -4.16
C LEU A 234 6.85 2.90 -2.83
N CYS A 235 5.63 2.80 -2.31
CA CYS A 235 5.14 3.61 -1.21
C CYS A 235 5.86 3.27 0.08
N ASN A 236 6.55 4.26 0.65
CA ASN A 236 7.36 4.12 1.86
C ASN A 236 8.46 3.02 1.79
N ASN A 237 8.75 2.51 0.58
CA ASN A 237 9.69 1.42 0.34
C ASN A 237 10.83 1.84 -0.59
N LYS A 238 10.52 2.49 -1.71
CA LYS A 238 11.51 2.94 -2.69
C LYS A 238 12.27 4.15 -2.18
N ASP A 239 13.60 4.08 -2.24
CA ASP A 239 14.50 5.17 -1.85
C ASP A 239 14.42 6.36 -2.82
N CYS A 240 14.55 7.56 -2.26
CA CYS A 240 14.60 8.84 -2.96
C CYS A 240 15.43 9.86 -2.17
N ASP A 241 15.92 10.90 -2.86
CA ASP A 241 16.82 11.91 -2.29
C ASP A 241 16.25 13.33 -2.35
N GLY A 242 14.92 13.45 -2.49
CA GLY A 242 14.24 14.73 -2.68
C GLY A 242 14.33 15.30 -4.09
N LYS A 243 15.02 14.64 -5.02
CA LYS A 243 15.04 15.05 -6.43
C LYS A 243 13.84 14.50 -7.18
N VAL A 244 13.38 15.30 -8.13
CA VAL A 244 12.24 15.02 -8.99
C VAL A 244 12.65 14.01 -10.05
N ASP A 245 12.47 12.71 -9.77
CA ASP A 245 12.09 11.68 -10.77
C ASP A 245 11.97 10.27 -10.17
N THR A 246 12.64 9.97 -9.06
CA THR A 246 12.72 8.59 -8.54
C THR A 246 11.37 8.03 -8.09
N CYS A 247 10.44 8.92 -7.75
CA CYS A 247 9.11 8.58 -7.26
C CYS A 247 8.00 8.83 -8.28
N TYR A 248 8.32 8.92 -9.58
CA TYR A 248 7.33 9.16 -10.64
C TYR A 248 6.51 10.44 -10.42
N GLY A 249 7.23 11.48 -9.98
CA GLY A 249 6.70 12.79 -9.64
C GLY A 249 6.09 12.94 -8.23
N LEU A 250 5.81 11.84 -7.51
CA LEU A 250 5.44 11.91 -6.09
C LEU A 250 6.56 12.52 -5.23
N PRO A 251 6.24 13.20 -4.11
CA PRO A 251 7.24 13.76 -3.23
C PRO A 251 8.00 12.66 -2.48
N CYS A 252 9.28 12.95 -2.21
CA CYS A 252 10.09 12.18 -1.27
C CYS A 252 9.78 12.62 0.16
N THR A 253 9.63 11.68 1.09
CA THR A 253 9.41 12.01 2.50
C THR A 253 10.69 12.59 3.11
N SER A 254 10.63 13.84 3.54
CA SER A 254 11.74 14.51 4.21
C SER A 254 11.71 14.32 5.73
N GLY A 255 12.89 14.31 6.34
CA GLY A 255 13.09 14.44 7.77
C GLY A 255 13.62 15.82 8.19
N ARG A 256 14.07 15.90 9.45
CA ARG A 256 14.78 17.05 10.01
C ARG A 256 16.07 16.59 10.67
N CYS A 257 17.14 17.35 10.45
CA CYS A 257 18.43 17.06 11.06
C CYS A 257 18.41 17.29 12.57
N VAL A 258 18.96 16.32 13.32
CA VAL A 258 19.25 16.42 14.75
C VAL A 258 20.75 16.25 14.96
N CYS A 259 21.32 17.25 15.63
CA CYS A 259 22.63 17.26 16.24
C CYS A 259 22.38 17.18 17.77
#